data_AF-A0A960X5Q0-F1
#
_entry.id   AF-A0A960X5Q0-F1
#
_cell.length_a   1.000
_cell.length_b   1.000
_cell.length_c   1.000
_cell.angle_alpha   90.00
_cell.angle_beta   90.00
_cell.angle_gamma   90.00
#
_symmetry.space_group_name_H-M   'P 1'
#
loop_
_entity.id
_entity.type
_entity.pdbx_description
1 polymer ?
#
loop_
_entity_poly.entity_id
_entity_poly.type
_entity_poly.pdbx_seq_one_letter_code
_entity_poly.pdbx_strand_id
1 'polypeptide(L)'
;MSEVGNCPICFNRFENPYIHSGCGNTIDFACISEAVEKFQRCPVCNENVTMVDFKPNVELRDVLAQTAVEAVRVVKETPPLVFAPSVSRGEKGFEGAMATIKRLNGSLYNGHVNKEGTRKIRADWGNQVIAVFKSGKWRFYDLKKGGGALYEGEKFDAGVSALSQRV
;
A
#
# COMPACT_ATOMS: atom_id res chain seq x y z
N MET A 1 19.01 -16.91 -2.45
CA MET A 1 19.09 -15.48 -2.84
C MET A 1 18.97 -14.70 -1.54
N SER A 2 20.08 -14.18 -1.02
CA SER A 2 20.05 -13.28 0.14
C SER A 2 19.38 -11.98 -0.30
N GLU A 3 18.28 -11.62 0.34
CA GLU A 3 17.60 -10.35 0.11
C GLU A 3 18.58 -9.22 0.41
N VAL A 4 18.89 -8.42 -0.60
CA VAL A 4 19.82 -7.29 -0.51
C VAL A 4 19.23 -6.29 0.49
N GLY A 5 19.71 -6.33 1.74
CA GLY A 5 19.23 -5.46 2.82
C GLY A 5 19.01 -6.11 4.18
N ASN A 6 19.15 -7.44 4.30
CA ASN A 6 19.01 -8.15 5.57
C ASN A 6 20.35 -8.67 6.10
N CYS A 7 20.51 -8.64 7.41
CA CYS A 7 21.65 -9.22 8.11
C CYS A 7 21.62 -10.75 7.99
N PRO A 8 22.72 -11.41 7.58
CA PRO A 8 22.76 -12.85 7.39
C PRO A 8 22.71 -13.65 8.72
N ILE A 9 22.80 -12.96 9.86
CA ILE A 9 22.85 -13.57 11.20
C ILE A 9 21.47 -13.52 11.87
N CYS A 10 20.85 -12.32 11.94
CA CYS A 10 19.54 -12.16 12.57
C CYS A 10 18.38 -12.16 11.58
N PHE A 11 18.65 -12.16 10.27
CA PHE A 11 17.66 -12.09 9.18
C PHE A 11 16.75 -10.86 9.19
N ASN A 12 16.99 -9.90 10.08
CA ASN A 12 16.31 -8.61 10.09
C ASN A 12 16.95 -7.66 9.08
N ARG A 13 16.20 -6.62 8.68
CA ARG A 13 16.74 -5.50 7.92
C ARG A 13 17.90 -4.87 8.69
N PHE A 14 18.98 -4.55 7.98
CA PHE A 14 20.12 -3.85 8.57
C PHE A 14 19.70 -2.52 9.20
N GLU A 15 20.03 -2.35 10.47
CA GLU A 15 19.84 -1.09 11.22
C GLU A 15 21.17 -0.35 11.34
N ASN A 16 22.25 -1.08 11.64
CA ASN A 16 23.58 -0.52 11.83
C ASN A 16 24.61 -1.46 11.19
N PRO A 17 24.67 -1.52 9.84
CA PRO A 17 25.53 -2.47 9.13
C PRO A 17 27.00 -2.10 9.22
N TYR A 18 27.84 -3.11 9.40
CA TYR A 18 29.30 -3.05 9.39
C TYR A 18 29.85 -4.13 8.46
N ILE A 19 30.90 -3.81 7.71
CA ILE A 19 31.58 -4.71 6.79
C ILE A 19 32.87 -5.24 7.41
N HIS A 20 33.07 -6.56 7.30
CA HIS A 20 34.32 -7.19 7.70
C HIS A 20 35.40 -6.97 6.64
N SER A 21 36.57 -6.46 7.04
CA SER A 21 37.64 -6.07 6.12
C SER A 21 38.33 -7.27 5.44
N GLY A 22 38.32 -8.45 6.06
CA GLY A 22 38.92 -9.66 5.49
C GLY A 22 38.02 -10.40 4.50
N CYS A 23 36.76 -10.66 4.88
CA CYS A 23 35.85 -11.50 4.11
C CYS A 23 34.75 -10.72 3.35
N GLY A 24 34.65 -9.40 3.53
CA GLY A 24 33.71 -8.54 2.81
C GLY A 24 32.24 -8.68 3.22
N ASN A 25 31.92 -9.57 4.17
CA ASN A 25 30.54 -9.76 4.62
C ASN A 25 30.06 -8.58 5.48
N THR A 26 28.82 -8.15 5.23
CA THR A 26 28.15 -7.12 6.02
C THR A 26 27.22 -7.75 7.04
N ILE A 27 27.34 -7.33 8.30
CA ILE A 27 26.60 -7.85 9.46
C ILE A 27 26.16 -6.65 10.31
N ASP A 28 25.01 -6.74 10.98
CA ASP A 28 24.61 -5.71 11.94
C ASP A 28 25.57 -5.65 13.14
N PHE A 29 25.80 -4.43 13.63
CA PHE A 29 26.65 -4.18 14.79
C PHE A 29 26.28 -5.04 16.00
N ALA A 30 24.99 -5.20 16.31
CA ALA A 30 24.52 -6.02 17.44
C ALA A 30 24.92 -7.50 17.30
N CYS A 31 24.86 -8.04 16.09
CA CYS A 31 25.28 -9.42 15.81
C CYS A 31 26.80 -9.57 15.87
N ILE A 32 27.55 -8.55 15.43
CA ILE A 32 29.01 -8.53 15.55
C ILE A 32 29.43 -8.47 17.01
N SER A 33 28.85 -7.56 17.81
CA SER A 33 29.21 -7.41 19.22
C SER A 33 29.00 -8.71 19.98
N GLU A 34 27.88 -9.41 19.74
CA GLU A 34 27.62 -10.69 20.37
C GLU A 34 28.60 -11.79 19.92
N ALA A 35 28.89 -11.88 18.61
CA ALA A 35 29.77 -12.91 18.07
C ALA A 35 31.24 -12.71 18.49
N VAL A 36 31.73 -11.47 18.49
CA VAL A 36 33.10 -11.14 18.89
C VAL A 36 33.27 -11.32 20.40
N GLU A 37 32.30 -10.91 21.22
CA GLU A 37 32.34 -11.10 22.67
C GLU A 37 32.36 -12.59 23.06
N LYS A 38 31.52 -13.42 22.43
CA LYS A 38 31.39 -14.84 22.78
C LYS A 38 32.46 -15.73 22.16
N PHE A 39 32.83 -15.48 20.92
CA PHE A 39 33.58 -16.44 20.11
C PHE A 39 34.85 -15.86 19.46
N GLN A 40 35.03 -14.54 19.46
CA GLN A 40 36.13 -13.85 18.77
C GLN A 40 36.27 -14.28 17.30
N ARG A 41 35.14 -14.56 16.66
CA ARG A 41 35.07 -15.07 15.29
C ARG A 41 34.01 -14.40 14.45
N CYS A 42 34.26 -14.29 13.15
CA CYS A 42 33.29 -13.81 12.19
C CYS A 42 32.17 -14.86 12.06
N PRO A 43 30.90 -14.49 12.25
CA PRO A 43 29.80 -15.45 12.20
C PRO A 43 29.46 -15.91 10.77
N VAL A 44 30.12 -15.38 9.75
CA VAL A 44 29.92 -15.77 8.34
C VAL A 44 31.07 -16.62 7.79
N CYS A 45 32.32 -16.18 7.94
CA CYS A 45 33.49 -16.92 7.44
C CYS A 45 34.23 -17.74 8.50
N ASN A 46 33.85 -17.62 9.78
CA ASN A 46 34.47 -18.30 10.93
C ASN A 46 35.96 -17.98 11.16
N GLU A 47 36.49 -16.92 10.54
CA GLU A 47 37.83 -16.40 10.83
C GLU A 47 37.90 -15.75 12.20
N ASN A 48 39.08 -15.77 12.83
CA ASN A 48 39.32 -15.04 14.06
C ASN A 48 39.34 -13.53 13.77
N VAL A 49 38.56 -12.78 14.53
CA VAL A 49 38.35 -11.34 14.31
C VAL A 49 38.17 -10.61 15.64
N THR A 50 38.40 -9.31 15.60
CA THR A 50 38.16 -8.35 16.66
C THR A 50 37.27 -7.23 16.15
N MET A 51 36.79 -6.36 17.05
CA MET A 51 35.95 -5.23 16.64
C MET A 51 36.65 -4.27 15.65
N VAL A 52 37.99 -4.22 15.61
CA VAL A 52 38.72 -3.33 14.69
C VAL A 52 38.70 -3.81 13.24
N ASP A 53 38.37 -5.08 13.01
CA ASP A 53 38.28 -5.68 11.68
C ASP A 53 36.96 -5.29 10.96
N PHE A 54 36.01 -4.71 11.70
CA PHE A 54 34.71 -4.28 11.21
C PHE A 54 34.64 -2.75 11.09
N LYS A 55 34.18 -2.28 9.92
CA LYS A 55 33.99 -0.85 9.66
C LYS A 55 32.53 -0.55 9.33
N PRO A 56 31.98 0.63 9.69
CA PRO A 56 30.64 1.02 9.26
C PRO A 56 30.49 0.89 7.74
N ASN A 57 29.45 0.18 7.28
CA ASN A 57 29.12 0.13 5.85
C ASN A 57 28.20 1.31 5.52
N VAL A 58 28.79 2.50 5.36
CA VAL A 58 28.07 3.76 5.12
C VAL A 58 27.31 3.71 3.79
N GLU A 59 27.93 3.14 2.75
CA GLU A 59 27.30 2.99 1.44
C GLU A 59 25.99 2.18 1.51
N LEU A 60 26.00 1.07 2.25
CA LEU A 60 24.77 0.29 2.44
C LEU A 60 23.73 1.05 3.27
N ARG A 61 24.14 1.84 4.27
CA ARG A 61 23.20 2.69 5.03
C ARG A 61 22.49 3.69 4.15
N ASP A 62 23.23 4.33 3.25
CA ASP A 62 22.67 5.33 2.33
C ASP A 62 21.67 4.69 1.36
N VAL A 63 21.98 3.51 0.83
CA VAL A 63 21.04 2.74 -0.02
C VAL A 63 19.80 2.31 0.77
N LEU A 64 19.96 1.85 2.01
CA LEU A 64 18.83 1.48 2.88
C LEU A 64 17.96 2.68 3.27
N ALA A 65 18.56 3.86 3.42
CA ALA A 65 17.82 5.09 3.68
C ALA A 65 17.03 5.54 2.45
N GLN A 66 17.61 5.47 1.25
CA GLN A 66 16.94 5.83 0.00
C GLN A 66 15.76 4.89 -0.31
N THR A 67 15.92 3.58 -0.10
CA THR A 67 14.83 2.61 -0.27
C THR A 67 13.71 2.77 0.77
N ALA A 68 14.00 3.25 1.98
CA ALA A 68 12.96 3.60 2.95
C ALA A 68 12.14 4.80 2.49
N VAL A 69 12.77 5.81 1.88
CA VAL A 69 12.07 6.99 1.33
C VAL A 69 11.24 6.63 0.10
N GLU A 70 11.69 5.68 -0.73
CA GLU A 70 10.90 5.16 -1.85
C GLU A 70 9.76 4.22 -1.38
N ALA A 71 9.96 3.41 -0.34
CA ALA A 71 8.90 2.59 0.26
C ALA A 71 7.82 3.46 0.92
N VAL A 72 8.16 4.60 1.51
CA VAL A 72 7.18 5.57 2.05
C VAL A 72 6.36 6.24 0.94
N ARG A 73 6.87 6.36 -0.29
CA ARG A 73 6.07 6.81 -1.44
C ARG A 73 5.17 5.72 -2.04
N VAL A 74 5.37 4.46 -1.67
CA VAL A 74 4.57 3.31 -2.17
C VAL A 74 3.58 2.79 -1.12
N VAL A 75 3.62 3.26 0.12
CA VAL A 75 2.40 3.28 0.95
C VAL A 75 1.55 4.43 0.44
N LYS A 76 0.79 4.19 -0.63
CA LYS A 76 -0.41 4.99 -0.88
C LYS A 76 -1.28 4.81 0.35
N GLU A 77 -1.21 5.74 1.30
CA GLU A 77 -2.34 6.05 2.16
C GLU A 77 -3.49 6.33 1.20
N THR A 78 -4.27 5.30 0.87
CA THR A 78 -5.49 5.49 0.11
C THR A 78 -6.36 6.29 1.05
N PRO A 79 -6.74 7.54 0.71
CA PRO A 79 -7.54 8.36 1.59
C PRO A 79 -8.75 7.56 2.08
N PRO A 80 -9.17 7.68 3.34
CA PRO A 80 -10.35 6.98 3.82
C PRO A 80 -11.52 7.26 2.88
N LEU A 81 -12.37 6.25 2.63
CA LEU A 81 -13.53 6.43 1.78
C LEU A 81 -14.51 7.40 2.45
N VAL A 82 -14.69 8.59 1.86
CA VAL A 82 -15.60 9.64 2.33
C VAL A 82 -16.67 9.88 1.28
N PHE A 83 -17.76 9.13 1.37
CA PHE A 83 -18.89 9.30 0.48
C PHE A 83 -19.73 10.51 0.88
N ALA A 84 -20.06 11.34 -0.12
CA ALA A 84 -21.10 12.35 0.03
C ALA A 84 -22.46 11.71 0.36
N PRO A 85 -23.39 12.47 0.97
CA PRO A 85 -24.75 12.00 1.24
C PRO A 85 -25.42 11.43 0.00
N SER A 86 -26.31 10.47 0.23
CA SER A 86 -27.08 9.85 -0.84
C SER A 86 -27.95 10.89 -1.54
N VAL A 87 -27.84 10.97 -2.86
CA VAL A 87 -28.78 11.71 -3.69
C VAL A 87 -29.71 10.72 -4.39
N SER A 88 -31.01 11.00 -4.36
CA SER A 88 -32.06 10.16 -4.96
C SER A 88 -32.57 10.78 -6.25
N ARG A 89 -33.05 9.94 -7.18
CA ARG A 89 -33.63 10.42 -8.44
C ARG A 89 -34.77 11.40 -8.17
N GLY A 90 -34.72 12.58 -8.79
CA GLY A 90 -35.66 13.69 -8.56
C GLY A 90 -35.14 14.78 -7.60
N GLU A 91 -34.06 14.52 -6.87
CA GLU A 91 -33.39 15.55 -6.07
C GLU A 91 -32.41 16.36 -6.92
N LYS A 92 -32.25 17.65 -6.61
CA LYS A 92 -31.36 18.57 -7.34
C LYS A 92 -29.92 18.06 -7.44
N GLY A 93 -29.44 17.35 -6.42
CA GLY A 93 -28.09 16.77 -6.40
C GLY A 93 -27.90 15.55 -7.31
N PHE A 94 -28.97 14.85 -7.68
CA PHE A 94 -28.89 13.61 -8.46
C PHE A 94 -28.47 13.86 -9.90
N GLU A 95 -29.12 14.81 -10.58
CA GLU A 95 -28.77 15.16 -11.96
C GLU A 95 -27.34 15.73 -12.06
N GLY A 96 -26.91 16.51 -11.05
CA GLY A 96 -25.54 17.00 -10.94
C GLY A 96 -24.52 15.87 -10.79
N ALA A 97 -24.81 14.88 -9.95
CA ALA A 97 -23.97 13.69 -9.80
C ALA A 97 -23.91 12.87 -11.10
N MET A 98 -25.06 12.66 -11.76
CA MET A 98 -25.16 11.97 -13.05
C MET A 98 -24.33 12.66 -14.14
N ALA A 99 -24.44 13.98 -14.27
CA ALA A 99 -23.66 14.77 -15.22
C ALA A 99 -22.16 14.69 -14.92
N THR A 100 -21.77 14.74 -13.65
CA THR A 100 -20.37 14.61 -13.23
C THR A 100 -19.81 13.24 -13.57
N ILE A 101 -20.55 12.16 -13.28
CA ILE A 101 -20.14 10.79 -13.61
C ILE A 101 -20.01 10.64 -15.13
N LYS A 102 -20.97 11.15 -15.92
CA LYS A 102 -20.90 11.12 -17.38
C LYS A 102 -19.66 11.82 -17.92
N ARG A 103 -19.29 12.97 -17.35
CA ARG A 103 -18.10 13.74 -17.72
C ARG A 103 -16.80 13.00 -17.38
N LEU A 104 -16.75 12.36 -16.22
CA LEU A 104 -15.55 11.65 -15.76
C LEU A 104 -15.38 10.30 -16.47
N ASN A 105 -16.47 9.55 -16.66
CA ASN A 105 -16.44 8.25 -17.31
C ASN A 105 -17.76 7.94 -18.03
N GLY A 106 -17.81 8.30 -19.31
CA GLY A 106 -18.99 8.07 -20.16
C GLY A 106 -19.30 6.59 -20.39
N SER A 107 -18.29 5.72 -20.42
CA SER A 107 -18.48 4.26 -20.58
C SER A 107 -19.21 3.68 -19.38
N LEU A 108 -18.70 3.96 -18.18
CA LEU A 108 -19.30 3.52 -16.92
C LEU A 108 -20.70 4.12 -16.73
N TYR A 109 -20.88 5.40 -17.09
CA TYR A 109 -22.17 6.05 -17.08
C TYR A 109 -23.19 5.29 -17.94
N ASN A 110 -22.88 5.04 -19.22
CA ASN A 110 -23.81 4.38 -20.13
C ASN A 110 -24.00 2.87 -19.81
N GLY A 111 -22.95 2.21 -19.32
CA GLY A 111 -22.95 0.78 -19.01
C GLY A 111 -23.69 0.44 -17.72
N HIS A 112 -23.54 1.26 -16.68
CA HIS A 112 -23.90 0.86 -15.32
C HIS A 112 -24.76 1.87 -14.56
N VAL A 113 -24.61 3.18 -14.82
CA VAL A 113 -25.24 4.23 -13.99
C VAL A 113 -26.53 4.74 -14.62
N ASN A 114 -26.50 5.09 -15.90
CA ASN A 114 -27.65 5.52 -16.70
C ASN A 114 -28.47 4.33 -17.21
N LYS A 115 -28.84 3.45 -16.29
CA LYS A 115 -29.73 2.32 -16.57
C LYS A 115 -31.04 2.52 -15.84
N GLU A 116 -32.12 2.05 -16.46
CA GLU A 116 -33.41 1.95 -15.76
C GLU A 116 -33.23 1.17 -14.45
N GLY A 117 -33.72 1.76 -13.35
CA GLY A 117 -33.61 1.20 -12.01
C GLY A 117 -32.55 1.83 -11.10
N THR A 118 -31.70 2.74 -11.56
CA THR A 118 -30.85 3.54 -10.67
C THR A 118 -31.71 4.50 -9.85
N ARG A 119 -31.77 4.29 -8.53
CA ARG A 119 -32.63 5.06 -7.62
C ARG A 119 -31.84 6.04 -6.76
N LYS A 120 -30.63 5.66 -6.34
CA LYS A 120 -29.78 6.48 -5.46
C LYS A 120 -28.33 6.39 -5.88
N ILE A 121 -27.59 7.46 -5.67
CA ILE A 121 -26.16 7.54 -5.91
C ILE A 121 -25.48 8.13 -4.68
N ARG A 122 -24.35 7.55 -4.30
CA ARG A 122 -23.37 8.13 -3.39
C ARG A 122 -22.05 8.19 -4.14
N ALA A 123 -21.27 9.24 -3.92
CA ALA A 123 -19.99 9.41 -4.58
C ALA A 123 -18.94 9.86 -3.58
N ASP A 124 -17.79 9.22 -3.65
CA ASP A 124 -16.54 9.71 -3.09
C ASP A 124 -15.68 10.19 -4.26
N TRP A 125 -15.67 11.51 -4.45
CA TRP A 125 -14.90 12.13 -5.52
C TRP A 125 -13.40 12.15 -5.23
N GLY A 126 -12.99 12.08 -3.96
CA GLY A 126 -11.57 12.05 -3.58
C GLY A 126 -10.94 10.73 -3.99
N ASN A 127 -11.62 9.62 -3.69
CA ASN A 127 -11.17 8.28 -4.05
C ASN A 127 -11.65 7.82 -5.44
N GLN A 128 -12.46 8.64 -6.13
CA GLN A 128 -13.01 8.33 -7.45
C GLN A 128 -13.86 7.05 -7.46
N VAL A 129 -14.61 6.82 -6.37
CA VAL A 129 -15.50 5.67 -6.22
C VAL A 129 -16.94 6.16 -6.16
N ILE A 130 -17.84 5.49 -6.88
CA ILE A 130 -19.28 5.75 -6.78
C ILE A 130 -20.03 4.49 -6.38
N ALA A 131 -21.09 4.67 -5.60
CA ALA A 131 -22.01 3.63 -5.22
C ALA A 131 -23.39 3.94 -5.80
N VAL A 132 -23.94 3.00 -6.54
CA VAL A 132 -25.22 3.12 -7.21
C VAL A 132 -26.18 2.12 -6.60
N PHE A 133 -27.33 2.59 -6.13
CA PHE A 133 -28.40 1.72 -5.65
C PHE A 133 -29.36 1.40 -6.78
N LYS A 134 -29.38 0.13 -7.19
CA LYS A 134 -30.25 -0.39 -8.25
C LYS A 134 -30.75 -1.78 -7.88
N SER A 135 -32.04 -2.03 -8.15
CA SER A 135 -32.67 -3.34 -7.93
C SER A 135 -32.48 -3.89 -6.51
N GLY A 136 -32.55 -3.03 -5.48
CA GLY A 136 -32.42 -3.43 -4.09
C GLY A 136 -30.98 -3.58 -3.58
N LYS A 137 -29.97 -3.38 -4.43
CA LYS A 137 -28.56 -3.56 -4.07
C LYS A 137 -27.72 -2.31 -4.37
N TRP A 138 -26.72 -2.08 -3.53
CA TRP A 138 -25.63 -1.17 -3.78
C TRP A 138 -24.57 -1.83 -4.65
N ARG A 139 -24.13 -1.12 -5.67
CA ARG A 139 -23.02 -1.51 -6.54
C ARG A 139 -21.98 -0.42 -6.55
N PHE A 140 -20.75 -0.77 -6.23
CA PHE A 140 -19.63 0.17 -6.17
C PHE A 140 -18.79 0.06 -7.43
N TYR A 141 -18.36 1.20 -7.96
CA TYR A 141 -17.55 1.25 -9.17
C TYR A 141 -16.39 2.24 -9.04
N ASP A 142 -15.28 1.90 -9.68
CA ASP A 142 -14.12 2.77 -9.85
C ASP A 142 -14.31 3.65 -11.10
N LEU A 143 -14.36 4.96 -10.91
CA LEU A 143 -14.50 5.92 -12.02
C LEU A 143 -13.30 5.94 -12.96
N LYS A 144 -12.10 5.53 -12.51
CA LYS A 144 -10.88 5.50 -13.36
C LYS A 144 -10.84 4.27 -14.25
N LYS A 145 -11.25 3.11 -13.74
CA LYS A 145 -11.11 1.83 -14.44
C LYS A 145 -12.30 1.49 -15.34
N GLY A 146 -13.49 2.03 -15.05
CA GLY A 146 -14.68 1.87 -15.89
C GLY A 146 -15.18 0.42 -16.08
N GLY A 147 -14.67 -0.54 -15.30
CA GLY A 147 -14.98 -1.96 -15.39
C GLY A 147 -16.18 -2.40 -14.53
N GLY A 148 -16.24 -3.70 -14.24
CA GLY A 148 -17.28 -4.32 -13.40
C GLY A 148 -17.36 -3.75 -11.98
N ALA A 149 -18.44 -4.08 -11.28
CA ALA A 149 -18.65 -3.61 -9.91
C ALA A 149 -17.54 -4.14 -8.99
N LEU A 150 -16.93 -3.24 -8.21
CA LEU A 150 -15.96 -3.59 -7.18
C LEU A 150 -16.62 -4.40 -6.05
N TYR A 151 -17.89 -4.10 -5.78
CA TYR A 151 -18.70 -4.76 -4.77
C TYR A 151 -20.18 -4.67 -5.16
N GLU A 152 -20.95 -5.72 -4.84
CA GLU A 152 -22.41 -5.73 -4.90
C GLU A 152 -22.98 -6.29 -3.59
N GLY A 153 -23.92 -5.58 -2.96
CA GLY A 153 -24.58 -6.04 -1.73
C GLY A 153 -25.77 -5.19 -1.30
N GLU A 154 -26.54 -5.65 -0.33
CA GLU A 154 -27.76 -4.96 0.11
C GLU A 154 -27.48 -3.74 1.00
N LYS A 155 -26.39 -3.80 1.77
CA LYS A 155 -26.00 -2.75 2.73
C LYS A 155 -24.86 -1.92 2.17
N PHE A 156 -25.01 -0.60 2.22
CA PHE A 156 -23.98 0.33 1.77
C PHE A 156 -22.69 0.21 2.61
N ASP A 157 -22.82 0.20 3.94
CA ASP A 157 -21.67 0.17 4.85
C ASP A 157 -20.83 -1.10 4.69
N ALA A 158 -21.48 -2.24 4.40
CA ALA A 158 -20.78 -3.48 4.08
C ALA A 158 -19.89 -3.34 2.83
N GLY A 159 -20.34 -2.58 1.83
CA GLY A 159 -19.53 -2.27 0.66
C GLY A 159 -18.38 -1.32 0.97
N VAL A 160 -18.59 -0.30 1.81
CA VAL A 160 -17.50 0.59 2.26
C VAL A 160 -16.44 -0.20 3.01
N SER A 161 -16.82 -1.02 3.99
CA SER A 161 -15.89 -1.87 4.74
C SER A 161 -15.12 -2.83 3.83
N ALA A 162 -15.81 -3.48 2.88
CA ALA A 162 -15.18 -4.40 1.94
C ALA A 162 -14.16 -3.71 1.01
N LEU A 163 -14.37 -2.43 0.68
CA LEU A 163 -13.42 -1.67 -0.13
C LEU A 163 -12.26 -1.12 0.70
N SER A 164 -12.50 -0.70 1.94
CA SER A 164 -11.45 -0.23 2.86
C SER A 164 -10.47 -1.34 3.27
N GLN A 165 -10.92 -2.60 3.31
CA GLN A 165 -10.08 -3.77 3.64
C GLN A 165 -9.27 -4.31 2.45
N ARG A 166 -9.52 -3.83 1.23
CA ARG A 166 -8.78 -4.23 0.01
C ARG A 166 -7.55 -3.33 -0.26
N VAL A 167 -7.27 -2.41 0.67
CA VAL A 167 -6.11 -1.51 0.67
C VAL A 167 -4.97 -2.16 1.43
#